data_AF-A0A845RV23-F1
#
_entry.id   AF-A0A845RV23-F1
#
_cell.length_a   1.000
_cell.length_b   1.000
_cell.length_c   1.000
_cell.angle_alpha   90.00
_cell.angle_beta   90.00
_cell.angle_gamma   90.00
#
_symmetry.space_group_name_H-M   'P 1'
#
loop_
_entity.id
_entity.type
_entity.pdbx_description
1 polymer ?
#
loop_
_entity_poly.entity_id
_entity_poly.type
_entity_poly.pdbx_seq_one_letter_code
_entity_poly.pdbx_strand_id
1 'polypeptide(L)'
;MGINFYSQLKKNIQGELREDFDLSKSNWLGIGGKAKFFFKPKNLKDLQIFLRNNNQHLPIIVIGSGSNLLIRDKGFDGVVIKFGKDFDYIKINNDIINCGPATQKSLLAEYAANNNLTGFEFLYCIPGTVAGGVIMNSGCYGSDISKVVLSISVIDMNGEIKIIDNKDINFSYRHSSLT
;
A
#
# COMPACT_ATOMS: atom_id res chain seq x y z
N MET A 1 14.81 20.14 -14.68
CA MET A 1 15.23 20.14 -13.25
C MET A 1 14.97 18.82 -12.52
N GLY A 2 13.97 17.99 -12.88
CA GLY A 2 13.60 16.79 -12.09
C GLY A 2 14.59 15.61 -12.04
N ILE A 3 15.33 15.30 -13.12
CA ILE A 3 16.16 14.08 -13.20
C ILE A 3 17.35 14.11 -12.21
N ASN A 4 17.98 15.27 -12.04
CA ASN A 4 19.13 15.42 -11.12
C ASN A 4 18.70 15.24 -9.65
N PHE A 5 17.51 15.71 -9.29
CA PHE A 5 16.97 15.56 -7.94
C PHE A 5 16.75 14.09 -7.55
N TYR A 6 16.04 13.30 -8.38
CA TYR A 6 15.80 11.88 -8.07
C TYR A 6 17.08 11.04 -8.15
N SER A 7 18.04 11.42 -9.00
CA SER A 7 19.38 10.82 -9.03
C SER A 7 20.14 11.03 -7.72
N GLN A 8 20.02 12.20 -7.08
CA GLN A 8 20.60 12.46 -5.76
C GLN A 8 19.84 11.73 -4.66
N LEU A 9 18.50 11.75 -4.72
CA LEU A 9 17.65 11.05 -3.75
C LEU A 9 17.95 9.54 -3.72
N LYS A 10 18.22 8.94 -4.88
CA LYS A 10 18.62 7.53 -5.02
C LYS A 10 19.88 7.17 -4.22
N LYS A 11 20.78 8.12 -3.95
CA LYS A 11 21.98 7.88 -3.13
C LYS A 11 21.68 7.82 -1.62
N ASN A 12 20.54 8.37 -1.20
CA ASN A 12 20.18 8.53 0.21
C ASN A 12 19.14 7.49 0.69
N ILE A 13 18.70 6.60 -0.20
CA ILE A 13 17.71 5.54 0.08
C ILE A 13 18.30 4.17 -0.27
N GLN A 14 17.93 3.15 0.50
CA GLN A 14 18.36 1.76 0.23
C GLN A 14 17.41 1.03 -0.73
N GLY A 15 16.18 1.53 -0.83
CA GLY A 15 15.12 1.03 -1.67
C GLY A 15 15.39 1.25 -3.14
N GLU A 16 14.54 0.64 -3.95
CA GLU A 16 14.67 0.67 -5.39
C GLU A 16 13.93 1.89 -5.95
N LEU A 17 14.67 2.80 -6.58
CA LEU A 17 14.13 3.91 -7.37
C LEU A 17 14.54 3.75 -8.83
N ARG A 18 13.55 3.51 -9.69
CA ARG A 18 13.71 3.30 -11.14
C ARG A 18 13.01 4.40 -11.92
N GLU A 19 13.67 4.87 -12.98
CA GLU A 19 13.07 5.79 -13.94
C GLU A 19 12.40 5.00 -15.07
N ASP A 20 11.41 5.60 -15.73
CA ASP A 20 10.78 5.06 -16.95
C ASP A 20 10.33 3.59 -16.80
N PHE A 21 9.69 3.29 -15.67
CA PHE A 21 9.36 1.93 -15.26
C PHE A 21 8.03 1.47 -15.87
N ASP A 22 8.05 0.34 -16.57
CA ASP A 22 6.89 -0.31 -17.16
C ASP A 22 5.93 -0.88 -16.10
N LEU A 23 4.78 -0.23 -15.91
CA LEU A 23 3.82 -0.57 -14.85
C LEU A 23 3.10 -1.90 -15.11
N SER A 24 3.05 -2.38 -16.35
CA SER A 24 2.50 -3.70 -16.69
C SER A 24 3.15 -4.83 -15.86
N LYS A 25 4.43 -4.67 -15.49
CA LYS A 25 5.20 -5.63 -14.70
C LYS A 25 4.87 -5.63 -13.21
N SER A 26 3.95 -4.76 -12.75
CA SER A 26 3.75 -4.50 -11.33
C SER A 26 2.28 -4.34 -10.92
N ASN A 27 1.34 -4.73 -11.78
CA ASN A 27 -0.08 -4.78 -11.44
C ASN A 27 -0.70 -6.12 -11.88
N TRP A 28 -1.85 -6.42 -11.31
CA TRP A 28 -2.58 -7.67 -11.50
C TRP A 28 -2.96 -7.96 -12.95
N LEU A 29 -3.39 -6.94 -13.70
CA LEU A 29 -3.85 -7.10 -15.07
C LEU A 29 -2.70 -7.24 -16.08
N GLY A 30 -1.47 -6.92 -15.68
CA GLY A 30 -0.33 -7.02 -16.59
C GLY A 30 -0.35 -5.97 -17.70
N ILE A 31 -0.98 -4.81 -17.48
CA ILE A 31 -1.18 -3.77 -18.50
C ILE A 31 -0.78 -2.38 -18.01
N GLY A 32 -0.69 -1.43 -18.93
CA GLY A 32 -0.45 -0.02 -18.64
C GLY A 32 0.96 0.45 -18.99
N GLY A 33 1.08 1.76 -19.18
CA GLY A 33 2.30 2.41 -19.63
C GLY A 33 3.36 2.59 -18.55
N LYS A 34 4.30 3.49 -18.82
CA LYS A 34 5.43 3.72 -17.92
C LYS A 34 5.12 4.76 -16.84
N ALA A 35 5.60 4.53 -15.63
CA ALA A 35 5.72 5.58 -14.62
C ALA A 35 7.03 6.34 -14.84
N LYS A 36 7.00 7.66 -14.65
CA LYS A 36 8.22 8.46 -14.66
C LYS A 36 9.23 7.98 -13.61
N PHE A 37 8.74 7.70 -12.40
CA PHE A 37 9.49 7.01 -11.37
C PHE A 37 8.68 5.90 -10.73
N PHE A 38 9.33 4.80 -10.43
CA PHE A 38 8.81 3.72 -9.60
C PHE A 38 9.70 3.56 -8.38
N PHE A 39 9.09 3.65 -7.20
CA PHE A 39 9.79 3.58 -5.92
C PHE A 39 9.27 2.42 -5.07
N LYS A 40 10.20 1.56 -4.65
CA LYS A 40 9.96 0.48 -3.69
C LYS A 40 10.85 0.71 -2.47
N PRO A 41 10.33 1.33 -1.39
CA PRO A 41 11.12 1.59 -0.19
C PRO A 41 11.60 0.28 0.43
N LYS A 42 12.83 0.27 0.95
CA LYS A 42 13.37 -0.88 1.70
C LYS A 42 12.79 -0.96 3.11
N ASN A 43 12.47 0.18 3.70
CA ASN A 43 11.98 0.31 5.07
C ASN A 43 11.30 1.67 5.26
N LEU A 44 10.78 1.91 6.47
CA LEU A 44 10.12 3.17 6.82
C LEU A 44 11.03 4.40 6.71
N LYS A 45 12.32 4.27 7.05
CA LYS A 45 13.28 5.38 6.96
C LYS A 45 13.47 5.83 5.51
N ASP A 46 13.58 4.89 4.58
CA ASP A 46 13.62 5.19 3.15
C ASP A 46 12.37 5.94 2.68
N LEU A 47 11.19 5.48 3.12
CA LEU A 47 9.93 6.12 2.78
C LEU A 47 9.87 7.55 3.33
N GLN A 48 10.28 7.77 4.58
CA GLN A 48 10.34 9.11 5.18
C GLN A 48 11.31 10.03 4.45
N ILE A 49 12.52 9.54 4.13
CA ILE A 49 13.51 10.29 3.34
C ILE A 49 12.89 10.65 1.99
N PHE A 50 12.28 9.71 1.30
CA PHE A 50 11.66 9.94 0.00
C PHE A 50 10.56 11.00 0.08
N LEU A 51 9.58 10.84 0.97
CA LEU A 51 8.41 11.73 1.09
C LEU A 51 8.82 13.17 1.43
N ARG A 52 9.71 13.34 2.43
CA ARG A 52 10.22 14.66 2.84
C ARG A 52 10.91 15.41 1.70
N ASN A 53 11.61 14.68 0.84
CA ASN A 53 12.32 15.29 -0.28
C ASN A 53 11.42 15.44 -1.51
N ASN A 54 10.38 14.63 -1.70
CA ASN A 54 9.45 14.71 -2.84
C ASN A 54 8.49 15.91 -2.77
N ASN A 55 8.65 16.85 -1.82
CA ASN A 55 7.69 17.90 -1.48
C ASN A 55 7.18 18.71 -2.70
N GLN A 56 6.09 18.22 -3.31
CA GLN A 56 5.42 18.73 -4.52
C GLN A 56 6.21 18.66 -5.84
N HIS A 57 7.30 17.90 -5.92
CA HIS A 57 8.06 17.79 -7.18
C HIS A 57 7.31 17.00 -8.26
N LEU A 58 6.71 15.86 -7.89
CA LEU A 58 5.89 15.05 -8.77
C LEU A 58 4.72 14.45 -7.99
N PRO A 59 3.55 14.28 -8.64
CA PRO A 59 2.42 13.60 -8.01
C PRO A 59 2.79 12.16 -7.66
N ILE A 60 2.30 11.69 -6.51
CA ILE A 60 2.51 10.32 -6.02
C ILE A 60 1.21 9.55 -6.15
N ILE A 61 1.30 8.30 -6.60
CA ILE A 61 0.29 7.28 -6.34
C ILE A 61 0.92 6.08 -5.63
N VAL A 62 0.19 5.48 -4.70
CA VAL A 62 0.59 4.25 -4.03
C VAL A 62 -0.24 3.11 -4.60
N ILE A 63 0.42 2.02 -5.01
CA ILE A 63 -0.26 0.83 -5.52
C ILE A 63 0.07 -0.40 -4.66
N GLY A 64 -0.96 -1.18 -4.37
CA GLY A 64 -0.83 -2.54 -3.84
C GLY A 64 -0.53 -3.54 -4.96
N SER A 65 -1.22 -4.67 -4.99
CA SER A 65 -1.12 -5.64 -6.10
C SER A 65 -1.71 -5.11 -7.42
N GLY A 66 -2.49 -4.02 -7.38
CA GLY A 66 -3.16 -3.47 -8.57
C GLY A 66 -4.35 -4.30 -9.05
N SER A 67 -4.98 -5.09 -8.18
CA SER A 67 -6.16 -5.92 -8.49
C SER A 67 -7.43 -5.13 -8.77
N ASN A 68 -7.42 -3.82 -8.51
CA ASN A 68 -8.53 -2.90 -8.78
C ASN A 68 -8.07 -1.64 -9.53
N LEU A 69 -7.04 -1.76 -10.37
CA LEU A 69 -6.48 -0.64 -11.14
C LEU A 69 -6.47 -0.95 -12.63
N LEU A 70 -6.92 0.02 -13.43
CA LEU A 70 -6.75 0.04 -14.88
C LEU A 70 -5.78 1.17 -15.24
N ILE A 71 -4.53 0.80 -15.53
CA ILE A 71 -3.46 1.76 -15.83
C ILE A 71 -3.45 2.01 -17.34
N ARG A 72 -3.54 3.28 -17.75
CA ARG A 72 -3.54 3.68 -19.17
C ARG A 72 -2.17 3.44 -19.83
N ASP A 73 -2.15 3.19 -21.14
CA ASP A 73 -0.91 2.98 -21.90
C ASP A 73 0.01 4.21 -21.96
N LYS A 74 -0.57 5.41 -21.81
CA LYS A 74 0.21 6.65 -21.65
C LYS A 74 1.00 6.72 -20.33
N GLY A 75 0.75 5.78 -19.41
CA GLY A 75 1.46 5.70 -18.14
C GLY A 75 1.05 6.77 -17.13
N PHE A 76 1.99 7.10 -16.25
CA PHE A 76 1.83 8.05 -15.15
C PHE A 76 3.02 9.01 -15.07
N ASP A 77 2.79 10.30 -15.30
CA ASP A 77 3.82 11.36 -15.16
C ASP A 77 4.00 11.74 -13.69
N GLY A 78 4.52 10.81 -12.91
CA GLY A 78 4.75 10.97 -11.49
C GLY A 78 5.48 9.78 -10.88
N VAL A 79 5.38 9.67 -9.56
CA VAL A 79 6.01 8.59 -8.79
C VAL A 79 4.95 7.55 -8.42
N VAL A 80 5.20 6.30 -8.80
CA VAL A 80 4.44 5.15 -8.30
C VAL A 80 5.20 4.51 -7.16
N ILE A 81 4.59 4.48 -5.97
CA ILE A 81 5.14 3.78 -4.80
C ILE A 81 4.49 2.40 -4.69
N LYS A 82 5.31 1.36 -4.52
CA LYS A 82 4.84 0.00 -4.24
C LYS A 82 5.59 -0.60 -3.07
N PHE A 83 4.89 -1.07 -2.06
CA PHE A 83 5.52 -1.72 -0.91
C PHE A 83 6.05 -3.12 -1.24
N GLY A 84 7.23 -3.44 -0.70
CA GLY A 84 7.93 -4.71 -0.92
C GLY A 84 7.83 -5.69 0.25
N LYS A 85 8.69 -6.73 0.20
CA LYS A 85 8.77 -7.79 1.21
C LYS A 85 9.01 -7.28 2.63
N ASP A 86 9.74 -6.19 2.79
CA ASP A 86 10.06 -5.62 4.10
C ASP A 86 8.84 -4.96 4.77
N PHE A 87 7.76 -4.76 4.00
CA PHE A 87 6.45 -4.29 4.45
C PHE A 87 5.39 -5.39 4.37
N ASP A 88 5.80 -6.64 4.14
CA ASP A 88 4.95 -7.82 4.13
C ASP A 88 5.27 -8.65 5.37
N TYR A 89 4.44 -8.51 6.40
CA TYR A 89 4.58 -9.25 7.64
C TYR A 89 3.21 -9.46 8.28
N ILE A 90 3.10 -10.51 9.06
CA ILE A 90 1.96 -10.77 9.93
C ILE A 90 2.51 -11.21 11.28
N LYS A 91 2.04 -10.58 12.35
CA LYS A 91 2.38 -10.90 13.74
C LYS A 91 1.12 -10.91 14.56
N ILE A 92 0.96 -11.91 15.41
CA ILE A 92 -0.12 -12.00 16.38
C ILE A 92 0.40 -11.68 17.78
N ASN A 93 -0.37 -10.92 18.54
CA ASN A 93 -0.17 -10.74 19.97
C ASN A 93 -1.55 -10.84 20.65
N ASN A 94 -1.74 -11.86 21.48
CA ASN A 94 -3.05 -12.32 21.94
C ASN A 94 -3.99 -12.51 20.73
N ASP A 95 -5.11 -11.82 20.68
CA ASP A 95 -6.09 -11.93 19.59
C ASP A 95 -5.97 -10.79 18.56
N ILE A 96 -4.87 -10.02 18.60
CA ILE A 96 -4.65 -8.87 17.72
C ILE A 96 -3.59 -9.19 16.68
N ILE A 97 -3.99 -9.09 15.40
CA ILE A 97 -3.07 -9.23 14.27
C ILE A 97 -2.53 -7.86 13.86
N ASN A 98 -1.21 -7.73 13.89
CA ASN A 98 -0.47 -6.63 13.26
C ASN A 98 0.08 -7.11 11.92
N CYS A 99 -0.29 -6.44 10.83
CA CYS A 99 0.20 -6.78 9.49
C CYS A 99 0.72 -5.57 8.73
N GLY A 100 1.59 -5.84 7.76
CA GLY A 100 2.19 -4.82 6.92
C GLY A 100 1.29 -4.44 5.73
N PRO A 101 1.51 -3.25 5.12
CA PRO A 101 0.66 -2.77 4.03
C PRO A 101 0.77 -3.60 2.73
N ALA A 102 1.87 -4.36 2.56
CA ALA A 102 2.10 -5.20 1.38
C ALA A 102 1.50 -6.61 1.51
N THR A 103 1.04 -6.99 2.70
CA THR A 103 0.50 -8.33 2.97
C THR A 103 -0.73 -8.62 2.13
N GLN A 104 -0.82 -9.81 1.54
CA GLN A 104 -2.00 -10.23 0.78
C GLN A 104 -3.15 -10.54 1.74
N LYS A 105 -4.37 -10.11 1.37
CA LYS A 105 -5.59 -10.37 2.15
C LYS A 105 -5.85 -11.87 2.36
N SER A 106 -5.56 -12.69 1.35
CA SER A 106 -5.69 -14.15 1.44
C SER A 106 -4.74 -14.75 2.47
N LEU A 107 -3.48 -14.31 2.50
CA LEU A 107 -2.49 -14.77 3.49
C LEU A 107 -2.87 -14.31 4.91
N LEU A 108 -3.46 -13.13 5.06
CA LEU A 108 -3.99 -12.67 6.35
C LEU A 108 -5.13 -13.57 6.84
N ALA A 109 -6.07 -13.92 5.96
CA ALA A 109 -7.18 -14.83 6.29
C ALA A 109 -6.68 -16.22 6.70
N GLU A 110 -5.73 -16.77 5.94
CA GLU A 110 -5.11 -18.06 6.23
C GLU A 110 -4.34 -18.03 7.56
N TYR A 111 -3.56 -16.98 7.80
CA TYR A 111 -2.82 -16.82 9.05
C TYR A 111 -3.76 -16.71 10.26
N ALA A 112 -4.86 -15.96 10.14
CA ALA A 112 -5.87 -15.87 11.20
C ALA A 112 -6.49 -17.24 11.51
N ALA A 113 -6.90 -17.97 10.46
CA ALA A 113 -7.49 -19.30 10.60
C ALA A 113 -6.52 -20.29 11.29
N ASN A 114 -5.24 -20.28 10.90
CA ASN A 114 -4.20 -21.13 11.49
C ASN A 114 -3.90 -20.79 12.96
N ASN A 115 -4.29 -19.60 13.43
CA ASN A 115 -4.16 -19.16 14.82
C ASN A 115 -5.50 -19.14 15.57
N ASN A 116 -6.52 -19.84 15.06
CA ASN A 116 -7.86 -19.93 15.67
C ASN A 116 -8.58 -18.59 15.84
N LEU A 117 -8.27 -17.61 14.99
CA LEU A 117 -8.98 -16.33 14.93
C LEU A 117 -10.03 -16.33 13.81
N THR A 118 -11.26 -15.98 14.17
CA THR A 118 -12.39 -15.81 13.25
C THR A 118 -12.56 -14.34 12.85
N GLY A 119 -13.37 -14.08 11.81
CA GLY A 119 -13.71 -12.74 11.33
C GLY A 119 -12.96 -12.33 10.06
N PHE A 120 -11.93 -13.06 9.66
CA PHE A 120 -11.10 -12.77 8.49
C PHE A 120 -11.44 -13.65 7.26
N GLU A 121 -12.39 -14.57 7.37
CA GLU A 121 -12.72 -15.58 6.36
C GLU A 121 -13.10 -14.92 5.02
N PHE A 122 -13.83 -13.80 5.08
CA PHE A 122 -14.26 -13.05 3.91
C PHE A 122 -13.08 -12.52 3.06
N LEU A 123 -11.89 -12.35 3.65
CA LEU A 123 -10.72 -11.84 2.94
C LEU A 123 -10.07 -12.88 2.02
N TYR A 124 -10.32 -14.17 2.24
CA TYR A 124 -9.61 -15.25 1.57
C TYR A 124 -9.70 -15.17 0.03
N CYS A 125 -10.88 -14.83 -0.49
CA CYS A 125 -11.14 -14.74 -1.93
C CYS A 125 -10.94 -13.33 -2.51
N ILE A 126 -10.54 -12.33 -1.71
CA ILE A 126 -10.40 -10.95 -2.19
C ILE A 126 -8.94 -10.69 -2.61
N PRO A 127 -8.65 -10.49 -3.90
CA PRO A 127 -7.28 -10.30 -4.35
C PRO A 127 -6.69 -8.96 -3.90
N GLY A 128 -5.37 -8.94 -3.71
CA GLY A 128 -4.59 -7.74 -3.43
C GLY A 128 -4.18 -7.55 -1.97
N THR A 129 -3.52 -6.43 -1.70
CA THR A 129 -2.92 -6.19 -0.38
C THR A 129 -3.93 -5.72 0.67
N VAL A 130 -3.54 -5.82 1.94
CA VAL A 130 -4.28 -5.31 3.10
C VAL A 130 -4.47 -3.80 3.01
N ALA A 131 -3.43 -3.03 2.68
CA ALA A 131 -3.56 -1.57 2.56
C ALA A 131 -4.58 -1.17 1.49
N GLY A 132 -4.55 -1.82 0.31
CA GLY A 132 -5.59 -1.60 -0.70
C GLY A 132 -6.98 -2.03 -0.22
N GLY A 133 -7.04 -3.06 0.63
CA GLY A 133 -8.23 -3.49 1.35
C GLY A 133 -8.83 -2.40 2.22
N VAL A 134 -8.00 -1.75 3.04
CA VAL A 134 -8.38 -0.65 3.93
C VAL A 134 -8.91 0.54 3.11
N ILE A 135 -8.15 1.01 2.11
CA ILE A 135 -8.58 2.15 1.29
C ILE A 135 -9.95 1.91 0.64
N MET A 136 -10.16 0.70 0.12
CA MET A 136 -11.38 0.32 -0.59
C MET A 136 -12.51 -0.18 0.32
N ASN A 137 -12.34 -0.24 1.64
CA ASN A 137 -13.20 -1.02 2.54
C ASN A 137 -13.64 -2.36 1.90
N SER A 138 -12.66 -3.17 1.52
CA SER A 138 -12.89 -4.42 0.81
C SER A 138 -13.76 -5.36 1.63
N GLY A 139 -14.67 -6.06 0.98
CA GLY A 139 -15.64 -6.92 1.66
C GLY A 139 -16.41 -7.81 0.72
N CYS A 140 -16.84 -8.96 1.20
CA CYS A 140 -17.75 -9.88 0.52
C CYS A 140 -18.46 -10.73 1.58
N TYR A 141 -19.45 -11.51 1.17
CA TYR A 141 -20.20 -12.41 2.07
C TYR A 141 -20.77 -11.72 3.33
N GLY A 142 -21.22 -10.46 3.19
CA GLY A 142 -21.81 -9.70 4.30
C GLY A 142 -20.81 -9.13 5.32
N SER A 143 -19.50 -9.22 5.07
CA SER A 143 -18.46 -8.62 5.90
C SER A 143 -17.54 -7.70 5.09
N ASP A 144 -16.78 -6.86 5.77
CA ASP A 144 -15.79 -5.94 5.20
C ASP A 144 -14.68 -5.59 6.20
N ILE A 145 -13.63 -4.92 5.72
CA ILE A 145 -12.45 -4.55 6.51
C ILE A 145 -12.80 -3.72 7.74
N SER A 146 -13.82 -2.86 7.66
CA SER A 146 -14.23 -2.00 8.79
C SER A 146 -14.67 -2.80 10.02
N LYS A 147 -15.07 -4.07 9.84
CA LYS A 147 -15.47 -4.96 10.95
C LYS A 147 -14.31 -5.57 11.73
N VAL A 148 -13.09 -5.56 11.17
CA VAL A 148 -11.91 -6.24 11.77
C VAL A 148 -10.74 -5.33 12.07
N VAL A 149 -10.66 -4.15 11.43
CA VAL A 149 -9.54 -3.22 11.67
C VAL A 149 -9.71 -2.54 13.04
N LEU A 150 -8.65 -2.47 13.84
CA LEU A 150 -8.68 -1.75 15.13
C LEU A 150 -8.14 -0.33 14.97
N SER A 151 -6.98 -0.21 14.33
CA SER A 151 -6.34 1.05 13.99
C SER A 151 -5.37 0.83 12.82
N ILE A 152 -4.90 1.91 12.23
CA ILE A 152 -3.89 1.90 11.17
C ILE A 152 -2.78 2.91 11.46
N SER A 153 -1.57 2.61 11.03
CA SER A 153 -0.49 3.60 10.95
C SER A 153 -0.46 4.20 9.54
N VAL A 154 -0.56 5.52 9.46
CA VAL A 154 -0.45 6.28 8.22
C VAL A 154 0.81 7.15 8.24
N ILE A 155 1.28 7.53 7.05
CA ILE A 155 2.38 8.46 6.89
C ILE A 155 1.97 9.58 5.93
N ASP A 156 2.24 10.82 6.32
CA ASP A 156 1.96 11.98 5.47
C ASP A 156 3.16 12.38 4.60
N MET A 157 2.97 13.39 3.76
CA MET A 157 3.99 13.89 2.82
C MET A 157 5.21 14.52 3.52
N ASN A 158 5.09 14.89 4.80
CA ASN A 158 6.21 15.38 5.61
C ASN A 158 6.98 14.20 6.26
N GLY A 159 6.55 12.96 5.99
CA GLY A 159 7.11 11.76 6.59
C GLY A 159 6.76 11.61 8.07
N GLU A 160 5.70 12.28 8.54
CA GLU A 160 5.18 12.12 9.89
C GLU A 160 4.24 10.93 9.94
N ILE A 161 4.34 10.15 11.02
CA ILE A 161 3.51 8.97 11.23
C ILE A 161 2.43 9.30 12.23
N LYS A 162 1.20 8.91 11.89
CA LYS A 162 0.03 9.07 12.76
C LYS A 162 -0.67 7.72 12.86
N ILE A 163 -1.24 7.46 14.03
CA ILE A 163 -2.14 6.32 14.24
C ILE A 163 -3.56 6.85 14.14
N ILE A 164 -4.39 6.18 13.34
CA ILE A 164 -5.82 6.50 13.22
C ILE A 164 -6.59 5.28 13.69
N ASP A 165 -7.42 5.44 14.71
CA ASP A 165 -8.32 4.39 15.19
C ASP A 165 -9.45 4.16 14.20
N ASN A 166 -10.02 2.95 14.16
CA ASN A 166 -11.14 2.60 13.28
C ASN A 166 -12.29 3.63 13.38
N LYS A 167 -12.66 4.01 14.60
CA LYS A 167 -13.74 4.96 14.88
C LYS A 167 -13.55 6.34 14.21
N ASP A 168 -12.31 6.71 13.89
CA ASP A 168 -11.94 7.99 13.28
C ASP A 168 -11.82 7.87 11.76
N ILE A 169 -12.04 6.67 11.20
CA ILE A 169 -12.09 6.41 9.75
C ILE A 169 -13.55 6.28 9.34
N ASN A 170 -14.00 7.18 8.45
CA ASN A 170 -15.34 7.08 7.89
C ASN A 170 -15.38 6.00 6.80
N PHE A 171 -15.62 4.76 7.22
CA PHE A 171 -15.87 3.65 6.32
C PHE A 171 -17.30 3.68 5.79
N SER A 172 -17.45 3.41 4.50
CA SER A 172 -18.75 3.15 3.87
C SER A 172 -18.59 2.09 2.77
N TYR A 173 -19.67 1.76 2.06
CA TYR A 173 -19.61 0.73 1.02
C TYR A 173 -18.56 1.10 -0.03
N ARG A 174 -17.50 0.29 -0.10
CA ARG A 174 -16.37 0.44 -1.03
C ARG A 174 -15.55 1.73 -0.89
N HIS A 175 -15.57 2.35 0.29
CA HIS A 175 -14.93 3.64 0.50
C HIS A 175 -14.41 3.83 1.94
N SER A 176 -13.34 4.62 2.08
CA SER A 176 -12.80 5.12 3.34
C SER A 176 -12.36 6.58 3.16
N SER A 177 -12.36 7.36 4.24
CA SER A 177 -11.95 8.78 4.23
C SER A 177 -10.43 9.01 4.23
N LEU A 178 -9.63 8.03 3.81
CA LEU A 178 -8.17 8.03 3.95
C LEU A 178 -7.42 8.62 2.74
N THR A 179 -8.15 9.04 1.70
CA THR A 179 -7.62 9.59 0.44
C THR A 179 -8.45 10.75 -0.05
#